data_AF-A0A1J3IGA5-F1
#
_entry.id   AF-A0A1J3IGA5-F1
#
_cell.length_a   1.000
_cell.length_b   1.000
_cell.length_c   1.000
_cell.angle_alpha   90.00
_cell.angle_beta   90.00
_cell.angle_gamma   90.00
#
_symmetry.space_group_name_H-M   'P 1'
#
loop_
_entity.id
_entity.type
_entity.pdbx_description
1 polymer ?
#
loop_
_entity_poly.entity_id
_entity_poly.type
_entity_poly.pdbx_seq_one_letter_code
_entity_poly.pdbx_strand_id
1 'polypeptide(L)'
;MLSQKLHEAFKGTVERITGPRTISAFKEKGVLSVSEFVLAGDNLVSKCPTWSWESGDPSKRKPYLPLDKQFLITRNVPCLRRAASVAEEYEAAGGEVLVDDEDNDGW
;
A
#
# COMPACT_ATOMS: atom_id res chain seq x y z
N MET A 1 -22.65 4.74 11.44
CA MET A 1 -22.09 5.39 12.66
C MET A 1 -21.60 4.38 13.69
N LEU A 2 -22.44 3.50 14.27
CA LEU A 2 -22.02 2.57 15.34
C LEU A 2 -21.07 1.44 14.86
N SER A 3 -21.36 0.86 13.69
CA SER A 3 -20.54 -0.20 13.07
C SER A 3 -19.12 0.27 12.70
N GLN A 4 -18.98 1.50 12.16
CA GLN A 4 -17.66 2.10 11.89
C GLN A 4 -16.85 2.28 13.17
N LYS A 5 -17.45 2.78 14.25
CA LYS A 5 -16.75 2.95 15.53
C LYS A 5 -16.26 1.62 16.10
N LEU A 6 -17.07 0.57 15.96
CA LEU A 6 -16.70 -0.77 16.40
C LEU A 6 -15.56 -1.35 15.55
N HIS A 7 -15.61 -1.14 14.23
CA HIS A 7 -14.56 -1.56 13.31
C HIS A 7 -13.22 -0.85 13.61
N GLU A 8 -13.24 0.46 13.81
CA GLU A 8 -12.04 1.23 14.18
C GLU A 8 -11.47 0.78 15.54
N ALA A 9 -12.32 0.53 16.53
CA ALA A 9 -11.90 0.03 17.84
C ALA A 9 -11.30 -1.38 17.76
N PHE A 10 -11.93 -2.26 16.98
CA PHE A 10 -11.43 -3.61 16.74
C PHE A 10 -10.08 -3.58 16.01
N LYS A 11 -9.98 -2.83 14.91
CA LYS A 11 -8.76 -2.64 14.14
C LYS A 11 -7.62 -2.11 15.03
N GLY A 12 -7.88 -1.07 15.83
CA GLY A 12 -6.89 -0.52 16.74
C GLY A 12 -6.42 -1.50 17.82
N THR A 13 -7.30 -2.41 18.26
CA THR A 13 -6.95 -3.47 19.22
C THR A 13 -6.09 -4.55 18.57
N VAL A 14 -6.47 -5.02 17.37
CA VAL A 14 -5.70 -6.04 16.63
C VAL A 14 -4.30 -5.52 16.30
N GLU A 15 -4.17 -4.30 15.78
CA GLU A 15 -2.87 -3.69 15.45
C GLU A 15 -1.94 -3.54 16.65
N ARG A 16 -2.48 -3.44 17.88
CA ARG A 16 -1.67 -3.41 19.12
C ARG A 16 -1.19 -4.78 19.55
N ILE A 17 -1.94 -5.84 19.22
CA ILE A 17 -1.66 -7.21 19.67
C ILE A 17 -0.76 -7.92 18.66
N THR A 18 -1.03 -7.76 17.37
CA THR A 18 -0.19 -8.30 16.30
C THR A 18 0.87 -7.27 15.95
N GLY A 19 2.06 -7.41 16.53
CA GLY A 19 3.21 -6.60 16.16
C GLY A 19 3.55 -6.74 14.65
N PRO A 20 4.19 -5.73 14.06
CA PRO A 20 4.56 -5.76 12.66
C PRO A 20 5.55 -6.91 12.36
N ARG A 21 5.46 -7.50 11.16
CA ARG A 21 6.45 -8.50 10.72
C ARG A 21 7.81 -7.83 10.48
N THR A 22 8.85 -8.51 10.92
CA THR A 22 10.25 -8.08 10.80
C THR A 22 11.07 -8.94 9.82
N ILE A 23 10.53 -10.08 9.38
CA ILE A 23 11.17 -11.01 8.45
C ILE A 23 10.42 -10.93 7.12
N SER A 24 11.11 -11.07 5.98
CA SER A 24 10.44 -11.12 4.68
C SER A 24 9.46 -12.30 4.59
N ALA A 25 8.37 -12.13 3.85
CA ALA A 25 7.56 -13.23 3.32
C ALA A 25 6.87 -12.80 2.02
N PHE A 26 7.53 -11.92 1.26
CA PHE A 26 6.95 -11.31 0.08
C PHE A 26 6.61 -12.37 -0.98
N LYS A 27 7.58 -13.22 -1.33
CA LYS A 27 7.39 -14.25 -2.36
C LYS A 27 6.34 -15.31 -2.00
N GLU A 28 6.33 -15.76 -0.74
CA GLU A 28 5.45 -16.86 -0.32
C GLU A 28 4.02 -16.40 -0.01
N LYS A 29 3.86 -15.16 0.48
CA LYS A 29 2.60 -14.70 1.10
C LYS A 29 2.10 -13.38 0.54
N GLY A 30 2.86 -12.71 -0.34
CA GLY A 30 2.53 -11.38 -0.86
C GLY A 30 2.50 -10.28 0.21
N VAL A 31 3.16 -10.49 1.37
CA VAL A 31 3.16 -9.52 2.48
C VAL A 31 4.55 -8.94 2.73
N LEU A 32 4.59 -7.65 3.04
CA LEU A 32 5.82 -6.91 3.32
C LEU A 32 6.08 -6.82 4.83
N SER A 33 7.36 -6.90 5.21
CA SER A 33 7.85 -6.37 6.48
C SER A 33 7.89 -4.84 6.46
N VAL A 34 8.07 -4.22 7.63
CA VAL A 34 8.15 -2.76 7.75
C VAL A 34 9.32 -2.18 6.94
N SER A 35 10.49 -2.81 7.00
CA SER A 35 11.66 -2.35 6.25
C SER A 35 11.46 -2.48 4.74
N GLU A 36 10.79 -3.54 4.29
CA GLU A 36 10.46 -3.71 2.87
C GLU A 36 9.43 -2.68 2.40
N PHE A 37 8.43 -2.35 3.21
CA PHE A 37 7.49 -1.26 2.90
C PHE A 37 8.22 0.08 2.72
N VAL A 38 9.13 0.42 3.63
CA VAL A 38 9.91 1.67 3.54
C VAL A 38 10.82 1.65 2.30
N LEU A 39 11.50 0.53 2.03
CA LEU A 39 12.37 0.39 0.86
C LEU A 39 11.58 0.50 -0.45
N ALA A 40 10.43 -0.17 -0.54
CA ALA A 40 9.56 -0.11 -1.71
C ALA A 40 9.01 1.31 -1.93
N GLY A 41 8.62 2.00 -0.84
CA GLY A 41 8.16 3.38 -0.91
C GLY A 41 9.26 4.37 -1.33
N ASP A 42 10.49 4.19 -0.85
CA ASP A 42 11.64 4.98 -1.31
C ASP A 42 11.91 4.80 -2.80
N ASN A 43 11.84 3.55 -3.29
CA ASN A 43 11.96 3.28 -4.73
C ASN A 43 10.79 3.91 -5.51
N LEU A 44 9.56 3.83 -5.02
CA LEU A 44 8.39 4.45 -5.65
C LEU A 44 8.53 5.97 -5.78
N VAL A 45 8.93 6.66 -4.71
CA VAL A 45 9.16 8.12 -4.73
C VAL A 45 10.29 8.48 -5.69
N SER A 46 11.35 7.67 -5.73
CA SER A 46 12.50 7.88 -6.63
C SER A 46 12.13 7.71 -8.11
N LYS A 47 11.36 6.67 -8.45
CA LYS A 47 10.99 6.34 -9.84
C LYS A 47 9.78 7.12 -10.34
N CYS A 48 8.86 7.46 -9.45
CA CYS A 48 7.59 8.12 -9.77
C CYS A 48 7.46 9.38 -8.90
N PRO A 49 8.03 10.53 -9.31
CA PRO A 49 8.09 11.74 -8.49
C PRO A 49 6.74 12.40 -8.14
N THR A 50 5.63 11.87 -8.67
CA THR A 50 4.27 12.24 -8.28
C THR A 50 3.84 11.65 -6.93
N TRP A 51 4.63 10.71 -6.40
CA TRP A 51 4.48 10.15 -5.06
C TRP A 51 5.41 10.83 -4.07
N SER A 52 4.94 11.00 -2.84
CA SER A 52 5.72 11.54 -1.74
C SER A 52 5.43 10.81 -0.43
N TRP A 53 6.44 10.70 0.43
CA TRP A 53 6.27 10.32 1.83
C TRP A 53 5.62 11.45 2.63
N GLU A 54 4.81 11.07 3.61
CA GLU A 54 4.17 12.00 4.54
C GLU A 54 4.22 11.47 5.98
N SER A 55 4.34 12.40 6.93
CA SER A 55 4.30 12.11 8.37
C SER A 55 2.90 12.00 8.96
N GLY A 56 1.92 12.66 8.32
CA GLY A 56 0.57 12.83 8.86
C GLY A 56 0.50 13.49 10.24
N ASP A 57 -0.67 13.33 10.85
CA ASP A 57 -0.99 13.81 12.19
C ASP A 57 -0.10 13.10 13.24
N PRO A 58 0.66 13.85 14.06
CA PRO A 58 1.50 13.29 15.12
C PRO A 58 0.78 12.30 16.05
N SER A 59 -0.51 12.52 16.34
CA SER A 59 -1.30 11.66 17.24
C SER A 59 -1.64 10.28 16.66
N LYS A 60 -1.52 10.12 15.33
CA LYS A 60 -1.86 8.89 14.61
C LYS A 60 -0.65 8.12 14.09
N ARG A 61 0.56 8.63 14.35
CA ARG A 61 1.79 8.00 13.87
C ARG A 61 1.96 6.61 14.47
N LYS A 62 2.39 5.69 13.63
CA LYS A 62 2.75 4.34 14.03
C LYS A 62 4.21 4.35 14.49
N PRO A 63 4.49 3.94 15.74
CA PRO A 63 5.84 4.04 16.31
C PRO A 63 6.85 3.08 15.65
N TYR A 64 6.36 2.06 14.95
CA TYR A 64 7.20 1.12 14.22
C TYR A 64 7.63 1.63 12.83
N LEU A 65 7.11 2.78 12.37
CA LEU A 65 7.52 3.43 11.12
C LEU A 65 8.35 4.69 11.41
N PRO A 66 9.28 5.09 10.51
CA PRO A 66 9.98 6.37 10.62
C PRO A 66 9.01 7.55 10.65
N LEU A 67 9.33 8.60 11.42
CA LEU A 67 8.41 9.74 11.64
C LEU A 67 8.04 10.49 10.35
N ASP A 68 8.94 10.49 9.38
CA ASP A 68 8.83 11.11 8.05
C ASP A 68 8.27 10.17 6.98
N LYS A 69 8.12 8.87 7.27
CA LYS A 69 7.70 7.83 6.32
C LYS A 69 6.54 7.00 6.84
N GLN A 70 5.42 7.65 7.12
CA GLN A 70 4.24 7.00 7.70
C GLN A 70 3.31 6.45 6.61
N PHE A 71 3.16 7.18 5.51
CA PHE A 71 2.39 6.75 4.34
C PHE A 71 2.87 7.46 3.08
N LEU A 72 2.49 6.91 1.93
CA LEU A 72 2.74 7.47 0.61
C LEU A 72 1.47 8.17 0.12
N ILE A 73 1.61 9.32 -0.52
CA ILE A 73 0.51 10.03 -1.15
C ILE A 73 0.89 10.47 -2.56
N THR A 74 -0.08 10.43 -3.45
CA THR A 74 -0.04 11.13 -4.74
C THR A 74 -1.28 12.00 -4.83
N ARG A 75 -1.13 13.22 -5.35
CA ARG A 75 -2.19 14.24 -5.32
C ARG A 75 -2.61 14.58 -6.74
N ASN A 76 -3.89 14.93 -6.90
CA ASN A 76 -4.45 15.46 -8.14
C ASN A 76 -4.37 14.47 -9.32
N VAL A 77 -4.48 13.17 -9.06
CA VAL A 77 -4.54 12.15 -10.12
C VAL A 77 -5.84 12.33 -10.92
N PRO A 78 -5.77 12.57 -12.24
CA PRO A 78 -6.95 12.79 -13.06
C PRO A 78 -7.76 11.49 -13.22
N CYS A 79 -9.10 11.62 -13.14
CA CYS A 79 -10.04 10.52 -13.38
C CYS A 79 -11.05 10.95 -14.45
N LEU A 80 -10.70 10.70 -15.72
CA LEU A 80 -11.42 11.24 -16.88
C LEU A 80 -12.69 10.43 -17.24
N ARG A 81 -12.70 9.15 -16.89
CA ARG A 81 -13.79 8.21 -17.18
C ARG A 81 -14.12 7.40 -15.93
N ARG A 82 -15.39 7.02 -15.79
CA ARG A 82 -15.83 6.12 -14.70
C ARG A 82 -15.40 4.69 -15.03
N ALA A 83 -15.10 3.88 -14.02
CA ALA A 83 -14.75 2.46 -14.19
C ALA A 83 -15.77 1.69 -15.06
N ALA A 84 -17.07 1.93 -14.84
CA ALA A 84 -18.14 1.28 -15.61
C ALA A 84 -18.10 1.59 -17.12
N SER A 85 -17.57 2.76 -17.53
CA SER A 85 -17.48 3.15 -18.94
C SER A 85 -16.28 2.54 -19.68
N VAL A 86 -15.40 1.86 -18.97
CA VAL A 86 -14.17 1.26 -19.53
C VAL A 86 -14.08 -0.24 -19.25
N ALA A 87 -15.10 -0.84 -18.63
CA ALA A 87 -15.07 -2.23 -18.19
C ALA A 87 -14.90 -3.21 -19.36
N GLU A 88 -15.71 -3.08 -20.41
CA GLU A 88 -15.60 -3.95 -21.61
C GLU A 88 -14.25 -3.78 -22.33
N GLU A 89 -13.74 -2.55 -22.41
CA GLU A 89 -12.42 -2.25 -23.01
C GLU A 89 -11.28 -2.85 -22.15
N TYR A 90 -11.40 -2.79 -20.83
CA TYR A 90 -10.45 -3.36 -19.88
C TYR A 90 -10.42 -4.89 -19.93
N GLU A 91 -11.59 -5.53 -19.98
CA GLU A 91 -11.72 -6.97 -20.14
C GLU A 91 -11.16 -7.44 -21.48
N ALA A 92 -11.48 -6.71 -22.57
CA ALA A 92 -10.94 -7.00 -23.90
C ALA A 92 -9.41 -6.80 -23.99
N ALA A 93 -8.84 -5.91 -23.16
CA ALA A 93 -7.40 -5.69 -23.06
C ALA A 93 -6.65 -6.71 -22.19
N GLY A 94 -7.33 -7.75 -21.71
CA GLY A 94 -6.73 -8.84 -20.92
C GLY A 94 -7.00 -8.77 -19.42
N GLY A 95 -7.76 -7.78 -18.94
CA GLY A 95 -8.19 -7.68 -17.55
C GLY A 95 -7.05 -7.75 -16.53
N GLU A 96 -7.33 -8.28 -15.35
CA GLU A 96 -6.31 -8.55 -14.34
C GLU A 96 -5.50 -9.80 -14.76
N VAL A 97 -4.27 -9.60 -15.23
CA VAL A 97 -3.33 -10.69 -15.47
C VAL A 97 -2.47 -10.85 -14.23
N LEU A 98 -2.58 -12.00 -13.55
CA LEU A 98 -1.61 -12.40 -12.55
C LEU A 98 -0.30 -12.67 -13.31
N VAL A 99 0.70 -11.83 -13.06
CA VAL A 99 2.04 -12.07 -13.62
C VAL A 99 2.64 -13.22 -12.81
N ASP A 100 2.79 -14.39 -13.42
CA ASP A 100 3.52 -15.50 -12.80
C ASP A 100 5.00 -15.10 -12.69
N ASP A 101 5.55 -15.21 -11.49
CA ASP A 101 6.94 -14.91 -11.13
C ASP A 101 7.95 -15.93 -11.72
N GLU A 102 7.73 -16.47 -12.93
CA GLU A 102 8.68 -17.43 -13.54
C GLU A 102 9.90 -16.76 -14.20
N ASP A 103 9.86 -15.45 -14.48
CA ASP A 103 11.02 -14.74 -15.00
C ASP A 103 11.83 -14.09 -13.86
N ASN A 104 12.76 -14.90 -13.38
CA ASN A 104 13.93 -14.51 -12.61
C ASN A 104 14.83 -13.57 -13.44
N ASP A 105 14.56 -12.27 -13.45
CA ASP A 105 15.55 -11.23 -13.75
C ASP A 105 15.13 -9.79 -13.34
N GLY A 106 15.87 -9.25 -12.37
CA GLY A 106 16.24 -7.83 -12.38
C GLY A 106 15.38 -6.86 -11.56
N TRP A 107 15.55 -6.86 -10.24
CA TRP A 107 15.53 -5.65 -9.41
C TRP A 107 16.68 -5.67 -8.41
#